data_AF-A0A2G9LZ49-F1
#
_entry.id   AF-A0A2G9LZ49-F1
#
_cell.length_a   1.000
_cell.length_b   1.000
_cell.length_c   1.000
_cell.angle_alpha   90.00
_cell.angle_beta   90.00
_cell.angle_gamma   90.00
#
_symmetry.space_group_name_H-M   'P 1'
#
loop_
_entity.id
_entity.type
_entity.pdbx_description
1 polymer ?
#
loop_
_entity_poly.entity_id
_entity_poly.type
_entity_poly.pdbx_seq_one_letter_code
_entity_poly.pdbx_strand_id
1 'polypeptide(L)'
;MSKWIFIRPRFEEVTEITFEEAQDAIDYLDSKGEVTIDLAVQNAVREKVEAVLKENPDANVAHYDHGNETSWIGNDERAVVDLENVDLLTGRECYC
;
A
#
# COMPACT_ATOMS: atom_id res chain seq x y z
N MET A 1 9.73 -11.57 -12.17
CA MET A 1 9.95 -10.28 -11.52
C MET A 1 8.58 -9.72 -11.26
N SER A 2 8.13 -9.93 -10.04
CA SER A 2 6.87 -9.46 -9.50
C SER A 2 6.99 -7.96 -9.22
N LYS A 3 5.85 -7.27 -9.28
CA LYS A 3 5.76 -5.85 -8.92
C LYS A 3 4.88 -5.73 -7.69
N TRP A 4 5.31 -4.93 -6.72
CA TRP A 4 4.60 -4.69 -5.47
C TRP A 4 4.29 -3.21 -5.31
N ILE A 5 3.09 -2.89 -4.87
CA ILE A 5 2.67 -1.56 -4.44
C ILE A 5 2.54 -1.59 -2.92
N PHE A 6 3.32 -0.75 -2.25
CA PHE A 6 3.25 -0.55 -0.80
C PHE A 6 2.46 0.71 -0.50
N ILE A 7 1.40 0.59 0.29
CA ILE A 7 0.64 1.71 0.85
C ILE A 7 0.96 1.69 2.34
N ARG A 8 1.78 2.63 2.82
CA ARG A 8 2.33 2.58 4.19
C ARG A 8 2.14 3.91 4.93
N PRO A 9 2.22 3.91 6.27
CA PRO A 9 1.86 5.08 7.05
C PRO A 9 2.94 6.15 6.91
N ARG A 10 2.67 7.36 7.42
CA ARG A 10 3.74 8.32 7.68
C ARG A 10 4.58 7.84 8.88
N PHE A 11 5.89 8.11 8.88
CA PHE A 11 6.74 7.83 10.05
C PHE A 11 6.43 8.84 11.17
N GLU A 12 5.67 8.41 12.17
CA GLU A 12 5.33 9.15 13.38
C GLU A 12 5.38 8.20 14.60
N GLU A 13 5.40 8.72 15.82
CA GLU A 13 5.61 7.92 17.05
C GLU A 13 4.64 6.72 17.16
N VAL A 14 3.40 6.87 16.68
CA VAL A 14 2.37 5.82 16.77
C VAL A 14 2.43 4.79 15.64
N THR A 15 3.13 5.10 14.55
CA THR A 15 3.24 4.27 13.33
C THR A 15 4.67 3.83 13.03
N GLU A 16 5.63 4.18 13.89
CA GLU A 16 7.06 3.91 13.75
C GLU A 16 7.33 2.44 13.44
N ILE A 17 6.81 1.52 14.26
CA ILE A 17 7.01 0.08 14.09
C ILE A 17 6.47 -0.40 12.73
N THR A 18 5.24 -0.05 12.38
CA THR A 18 4.63 -0.47 11.11
C THR A 18 5.32 0.13 9.90
N PHE A 19 5.86 1.35 10.03
CA PHE A 19 6.64 1.98 8.98
C PHE A 19 7.98 1.26 8.76
N GLU A 20 8.67 0.89 9.84
CA GLU A 20 9.91 0.12 9.79
C GLU A 20 9.70 -1.27 9.19
N GLU A 21 8.66 -2.00 9.62
CA GLU A 21 8.32 -3.30 9.05
C GLU A 21 8.01 -3.22 7.55
N ALA A 22 7.31 -2.17 7.11
CA ALA A 22 7.08 -1.92 5.69
C ALA A 22 8.38 -1.63 4.94
N GLN A 23 9.31 -0.88 5.55
CA GLN A 23 10.61 -0.57 4.96
C GLN A 23 11.48 -1.84 4.84
N ASP A 24 11.52 -2.68 5.87
CA ASP A 24 12.25 -3.96 5.86
C ASP A 24 11.72 -4.89 4.76
N ALA A 25 10.40 -4.92 4.54
CA ALA A 25 9.79 -5.69 3.46
C ALA A 25 10.16 -5.16 2.06
N ILE A 26 10.18 -3.83 1.88
CA ILE A 26 10.63 -3.19 0.64
C ILE A 26 12.10 -3.52 0.38
N ASP A 27 12.97 -3.32 1.37
CA ASP A 27 14.41 -3.59 1.25
C ASP A 27 14.68 -5.06 0.93
N TYR A 28 13.92 -5.99 1.54
CA TYR A 28 14.00 -7.40 1.21
C TYR A 28 13.62 -7.67 -0.25
N LEU A 29 12.51 -7.13 -0.75
CA LEU A 29 12.06 -7.34 -2.12
C LEU A 29 13.02 -6.73 -3.15
N ASP A 30 13.53 -5.53 -2.85
CA ASP A 30 14.56 -4.87 -3.66
C ASP A 30 15.83 -5.73 -3.72
N SER A 31 16.24 -6.34 -2.59
CA SER A 31 17.38 -7.27 -2.55
C SER A 31 17.17 -8.54 -3.40
N LYS A 32 15.93 -8.90 -3.69
CA LYS A 32 15.54 -10.00 -4.59
C LYS A 32 15.40 -9.55 -6.05
N GLY A 33 15.55 -8.26 -6.32
CA GLY A 33 15.39 -7.67 -7.64
C GLY A 33 13.94 -7.54 -8.08
N GLU A 34 12.99 -7.53 -7.13
CA GLU A 34 11.59 -7.22 -7.43
C GLU A 34 11.38 -5.71 -7.60
N VAL A 35 10.28 -5.32 -8.26
CA VAL A 35 9.97 -3.90 -8.47
C VAL A 35 9.00 -3.43 -7.40
N THR A 36 9.40 -2.42 -6.61
CA THR A 36 8.57 -1.84 -5.56
C THR A 36 8.09 -0.43 -5.96
N ILE A 37 6.82 -0.14 -5.68
CA ILE A 37 6.22 1.20 -5.76
C ILE A 37 5.80 1.58 -4.35
N ASP A 38 6.51 2.53 -3.75
CA ASP A 38 6.26 2.97 -2.38
C ASP A 38 5.37 4.23 -2.33
N LEU A 39 4.15 4.07 -1.81
CA LEU A 39 3.19 5.14 -1.52
C LEU A 39 3.25 5.54 -0.05
N ALA A 40 4.41 6.03 0.39
CA ALA A 40 4.60 6.57 1.73
C ALA A 40 4.10 8.02 1.88
N VAL A 41 3.94 8.47 3.14
CA VAL A 41 3.69 9.88 3.49
C VAL A 41 2.44 10.41 2.75
N GLN A 42 2.52 11.56 2.10
CA GLN A 42 1.42 12.21 1.37
C GLN A 42 0.99 11.50 0.08
N ASN A 43 1.47 10.27 -0.16
CA ASN A 43 1.12 9.48 -1.33
C ASN A 43 0.10 8.37 -1.05
N ALA A 44 -0.09 7.96 0.21
CA ALA A 44 -1.17 7.05 0.61
C ALA A 44 -2.51 7.80 0.72
N VAL A 45 -2.99 8.32 -0.42
CA VAL A 45 -4.29 9.01 -0.54
C VAL A 45 -5.04 8.43 -1.74
N ARG A 46 -6.38 8.47 -1.70
CA ARG A 46 -7.24 7.71 -2.62
C ARG A 46 -6.89 7.94 -4.08
N GLU A 47 -6.76 9.19 -4.50
CA GLU A 47 -6.51 9.51 -5.92
C GLU A 47 -5.20 8.90 -6.43
N LYS A 48 -4.15 8.88 -5.60
CA LYS A 48 -2.85 8.30 -5.96
C LYS A 48 -2.86 6.78 -5.89
N VAL A 49 -3.46 6.21 -4.84
CA VAL A 49 -3.60 4.75 -4.71
C VAL A 49 -4.38 4.19 -5.88
N GLU A 50 -5.54 4.77 -6.22
CA GLU A 50 -6.33 4.32 -7.37
C GLU A 50 -5.57 4.48 -8.69
N ALA A 51 -4.88 5.59 -8.90
CA ALA A 51 -4.10 5.81 -10.12
C ALA A 51 -3.01 4.74 -10.28
N VAL A 52 -2.25 4.48 -9.22
CA VAL A 52 -1.16 3.50 -9.24
C VAL A 52 -1.68 2.08 -9.42
N LEU A 53 -2.80 1.72 -8.79
CA LEU A 53 -3.46 0.42 -9.00
C LEU A 53 -3.91 0.27 -10.46
N LYS A 54 -4.52 1.29 -11.05
CA LYS A 54 -4.99 1.29 -12.45
C LYS A 54 -3.82 1.18 -13.44
N GLU A 55 -2.71 1.86 -13.18
CA GLU A 55 -1.50 1.85 -14.03
C GLU A 55 -0.72 0.54 -13.92
N ASN A 56 -0.91 -0.22 -12.85
CA ASN A 56 -0.17 -1.45 -12.58
C ASN A 56 -1.13 -2.61 -12.29
N PRO A 57 -1.96 -3.06 -13.26
CA PRO A 57 -3.02 -4.05 -13.03
C PRO A 57 -2.53 -5.39 -12.46
N ASP A 58 -1.28 -5.77 -12.77
CA ASP A 58 -0.69 -7.06 -12.36
C ASP A 58 0.20 -6.97 -11.11
N ALA A 59 0.27 -5.79 -10.46
CA ALA A 59 1.07 -5.63 -9.25
C ALA A 59 0.35 -6.21 -8.03
N ASN A 60 1.09 -6.91 -7.18
CA ASN A 60 0.67 -7.28 -5.83
C ASN A 60 0.60 -6.03 -4.97
N VAL A 61 -0.19 -6.09 -3.90
CA VAL A 61 -0.48 -4.92 -3.04
C VAL A 61 -0.21 -5.27 -1.59
N ALA A 62 0.51 -4.40 -0.90
CA ALA A 62 0.71 -4.49 0.53
C ALA A 62 0.24 -3.18 1.19
N HIS A 63 -0.71 -3.27 2.10
CA HIS A 63 -1.17 -2.16 2.93
C HIS A 63 -0.60 -2.35 4.34
N TYR A 64 0.17 -1.38 4.79
CA TYR A 64 0.73 -1.33 6.14
C TYR A 64 0.16 -0.08 6.79
N ASP A 65 -1.09 -0.11 7.24
CA ASP A 65 -1.67 1.05 7.90
C ASP A 65 -2.92 0.69 8.70
N HIS A 66 -3.56 1.72 9.22
CA HIS A 66 -4.88 1.67 9.79
C HIS A 66 -5.92 1.24 8.75
N GLY A 67 -6.72 0.25 9.12
CA GLY A 67 -7.90 -0.15 8.40
C GLY A 67 -9.05 -0.37 9.38
N ASN A 68 -10.23 -0.58 8.82
CA ASN A 68 -11.37 -1.16 9.53
C ASN A 68 -11.96 -2.27 8.66
N GLU A 69 -13.05 -2.88 9.13
CA GLU A 69 -13.71 -4.01 8.46
C GLU A 69 -14.10 -3.74 7.00
N THR A 70 -14.23 -2.47 6.60
CA THR A 70 -14.74 -2.07 5.29
C THR A 70 -13.79 -1.20 4.48
N SER A 71 -12.65 -0.78 5.03
CA SER A 71 -11.75 0.12 4.33
C SER A 71 -10.32 0.09 4.84
N TRP A 72 -9.37 0.23 3.92
CA TRP A 72 -8.01 0.67 4.18
C TRP A 72 -7.99 2.19 4.28
N ILE A 73 -7.43 2.72 5.36
CA ILE A 73 -7.31 4.16 5.59
C ILE A 73 -5.93 4.62 5.13
N GLY A 74 -5.88 5.79 4.50
CA GLY A 74 -4.66 6.46 4.10
C GLY A 74 -4.20 7.51 5.09
N ASN A 75 -3.10 8.18 4.76
CA ASN A 75 -2.45 9.16 5.62
C ASN A 75 -3.24 10.47 5.80
N ASP A 76 -4.34 10.66 5.07
CA ASP A 76 -5.27 11.79 5.23
C ASP A 76 -6.54 11.41 6.03
N GLU A 77 -6.51 10.27 6.75
CA GLU A 77 -7.61 9.70 7.52
C GLU A 77 -8.84 9.33 6.68
N ARG A 78 -8.70 9.23 5.35
CA ARG A 78 -9.76 8.82 4.43
C ARG A 78 -9.49 7.44 3.86
N ALA A 79 -10.56 6.77 3.43
CA ALA A 79 -10.45 5.49 2.78
C ALA A 79 -9.69 5.61 1.44
N VAL A 80 -8.63 4.81 1.29
CA VAL A 80 -7.89 4.65 0.03
C VAL A 80 -8.40 3.46 -0.77
N VAL A 81 -8.84 2.41 -0.07
CA VAL A 81 -9.59 1.29 -0.62
C VAL A 81 -10.79 1.02 0.27
N ASP A 82 -11.98 0.92 -0.31
CA ASP A 82 -13.24 0.60 0.35
C ASP A 82 -14.17 -0.19 -0.59
N LEU A 83 -15.41 -0.43 -0.18
CA LEU A 83 -16.37 -1.19 -0.98
C LEU A 83 -16.71 -0.57 -2.35
N GLU A 84 -16.36 0.70 -2.60
CA GLU A 84 -16.62 1.37 -3.88
C GLU A 84 -15.52 1.12 -4.92
N ASN A 85 -14.30 0.80 -4.48
CA ASN A 85 -13.14 0.62 -5.36
C ASN A 85 -12.31 -0.65 -5.07
N VAL A 86 -12.79 -1.54 -4.19
CA VAL A 86 -12.14 -2.82 -3.87
C VAL A 86 -11.98 -3.72 -5.11
N ASP A 87 -12.77 -3.51 -6.16
CA ASP A 87 -12.64 -4.21 -7.44
C ASP A 87 -11.27 -3.97 -8.09
N LEU A 88 -10.60 -2.84 -7.79
CA LEU A 88 -9.22 -2.57 -8.22
C LEU A 88 -8.20 -3.59 -7.70
N LEU A 89 -8.55 -4.35 -6.64
CA LEU A 89 -7.71 -5.41 -6.07
C LEU A 89 -7.95 -6.79 -6.72
N THR A 90 -8.94 -6.92 -7.62
CA THR A 90 -9.33 -8.21 -8.20
C THR A 90 -8.15 -8.90 -8.89
N GLY A 91 -7.88 -10.16 -8.50
CA GLY A 91 -6.86 -10.99 -9.14
C GLY A 91 -5.42 -10.75 -8.67
N ARG A 92 -5.22 -9.89 -7.66
CA ARG A 92 -3.90 -9.59 -7.07
C ARG A 92 -3.69 -10.35 -5.77
N GLU A 93 -2.44 -10.63 -5.44
CA GLU A 93 -2.09 -10.98 -4.07
C GLU A 93 -2.09 -9.71 -3.22
N CYS A 94 -2.80 -9.76 -2.09
CA CYS A 94 -2.93 -8.64 -1.17
C CYS A 94 -2.43 -9.06 0.23
N TYR A 95 -1.64 -8.18 0.86
CA TYR A 95 -1.23 -8.29 2.26
C TYR A 95 -1.69 -7.03 3.01
N CYS A 96 -2.30 -7.20 4.18
CA CYS A 96 -2.83 -6.13 5.02
C CYS A 96 -2.86 -6.57 6.48
#